data_AF-A0A3D9GSG4-F1
#
_entry.id   AF-A0A3D9GSG4-F1
#
_cell.length_a   1.000
_cell.length_b   1.000
_cell.length_c   1.000
_cell.angle_alpha   90.00
_cell.angle_beta   90.00
_cell.angle_gamma   90.00
#
_symmetry.space_group_name_H-M   'P 1'
#
loop_
_entity.id
_entity.type
_entity.pdbx_description
1 polymer ?
#
loop_
_entity_poly.entity_id
_entity_poly.type
_entity_poly.pdbx_seq_one_letter_code
_entity_poly.pdbx_strand_id
1 'polypeptide(L)'
;MMMTITKRSSKPSNVRKWLFGAAVGLWGMIAGSNVFAEPSTLNPPEMLSYSDLNVHAGDVFEHGTNAISYAGIEGDEVVVHSIGAYGQIKKEISFPKHELEYIAEFHHTQDQGYIAGGGSQILKVGEKGQKQWAYTLEKADSYIVSVDQLKNGKYATAVDTPGSTSNSHTLHWIVFSEAGKALHEGDLVDVAFERIHSVQHTSDGGFLISGSEYRDGEKGHVVLAKFAPSGQVKWKQSIAVADDSQNVEVLSLAEGHDGSIVAAGYYNHPNPIDPIRYLTTGFALSVDRSGTLQWTTILDSAFDRSMVNDIQPASDGGFIATGKVNEDWHGTVSRQGVWGIAPDGDTSWTKVINRASYNAGEFVQPLQNGQTLLIGTADGAYKLIKLGAAALQN
;
A
#
# COMPACT_ATOMS: atom_id res chain seq x y z
N MET A 1 36.14 82.78 -10.07
CA MET A 1 34.79 82.41 -9.56
C MET A 1 34.50 81.03 -10.11
N MET A 2 35.00 80.05 -9.37
CA MET A 2 35.68 78.86 -9.86
C MET A 2 36.04 78.07 -8.60
N MET A 3 35.98 76.74 -8.61
CA MET A 3 37.17 75.92 -8.36
C MET A 3 36.87 74.45 -8.69
N THR A 4 37.22 74.00 -9.90
CA THR A 4 38.39 73.15 -10.26
C THR A 4 38.17 71.70 -9.85
N ILE A 5 37.96 70.78 -10.79
CA ILE A 5 39.03 70.05 -11.49
C ILE A 5 40.31 69.98 -10.64
N THR A 6 40.68 68.79 -10.19
CA THR A 6 42.10 68.44 -10.13
C THR A 6 42.29 67.01 -10.61
N LYS A 7 42.64 66.92 -11.90
CA LYS A 7 43.42 65.85 -12.50
C LYS A 7 44.70 65.60 -11.68
N ARG A 8 45.14 64.34 -11.62
CA ARG A 8 46.53 63.84 -11.83
C ARG A 8 46.49 62.30 -11.79
N SER A 9 46.71 61.59 -12.90
CA SER A 9 48.00 61.05 -13.40
C SER A 9 48.78 60.31 -12.29
N SER A 10 49.29 59.08 -12.40
CA SER A 10 49.95 58.38 -13.53
C SER A 10 50.33 56.93 -13.13
N LYS A 11 50.30 55.99 -14.09
CA LYS A 11 51.01 54.68 -14.30
C LYS A 11 52.09 54.17 -13.29
N PRO A 12 52.66 52.93 -13.44
CA PRO A 12 52.11 51.55 -13.56
C PRO A 12 52.93 50.51 -12.70
N SER A 13 52.60 49.20 -12.69
CA SER A 13 53.57 48.08 -12.91
C SER A 13 53.10 46.65 -12.56
N ASN A 14 53.20 45.79 -13.57
CA ASN A 14 53.70 44.41 -13.63
C ASN A 14 53.48 43.41 -12.47
N VAL A 15 52.66 42.40 -12.75
CA VAL A 15 52.62 41.12 -12.03
C VAL A 15 53.53 40.10 -12.75
N ARG A 16 54.43 39.45 -12.01
CA ARG A 16 55.29 38.34 -12.48
C ARG A 16 54.67 36.99 -12.13
N LYS A 17 54.61 36.10 -13.13
CA LYS A 17 54.48 34.63 -12.98
C LYS A 17 55.84 34.01 -12.68
N TRP A 18 55.85 32.91 -11.91
CA TRP A 18 56.75 31.75 -12.10
C TRP A 18 56.08 30.45 -11.62
N LEU A 19 56.34 29.37 -12.37
CA LEU A 19 55.88 27.98 -12.23
C LEU A 19 56.85 27.13 -11.38
N PHE A 20 56.36 25.99 -10.85
CA PHE A 20 56.93 24.61 -10.83
C PHE A 20 56.24 23.83 -9.68
N GLY A 21 55.85 22.55 -9.77
CA GLY A 21 56.00 21.52 -10.78
C GLY A 21 55.02 20.36 -10.51
N ALA A 22 54.90 19.46 -11.49
CA ALA A 22 53.97 18.33 -11.48
C ALA A 22 54.60 17.09 -10.80
N ALA A 23 53.82 16.42 -9.95
CA ALA A 23 54.06 15.05 -9.51
C ALA A 23 52.93 14.17 -10.06
N VAL A 24 53.30 13.17 -10.86
CA VAL A 24 52.41 12.18 -11.46
C VAL A 24 52.14 11.09 -10.42
N GLY A 25 50.91 11.01 -9.94
CA GLY A 25 50.39 9.86 -9.21
C GLY A 25 49.50 9.04 -10.14
N LEU A 26 49.96 7.84 -10.50
CA LEU A 26 49.13 6.81 -11.13
C LEU A 26 48.08 6.33 -10.11
N TRP A 27 46.81 6.64 -10.35
CA TRP A 27 45.68 5.83 -9.88
C TRP A 27 44.84 5.51 -11.10
N GLY A 28 44.72 4.22 -11.42
CA GLY A 28 43.97 3.74 -12.56
C GLY A 28 42.50 4.12 -12.43
N MET A 29 41.99 4.89 -13.38
CA MET A 29 40.55 4.98 -13.61
C MET A 29 40.14 3.69 -14.31
N ILE A 30 39.46 2.80 -13.59
CA ILE A 30 38.55 1.86 -14.24
C ILE A 30 37.38 2.72 -14.70
N ALA A 31 37.36 3.06 -15.98
CA ALA A 31 36.18 3.62 -16.63
C ALA A 31 35.13 2.52 -16.66
N GLY A 32 34.36 2.39 -15.58
CA GLY A 32 33.10 1.68 -15.61
C GLY A 32 32.19 2.45 -16.55
N SER A 33 31.92 1.92 -17.73
CA SER A 33 30.76 2.34 -18.51
C SER A 33 29.53 2.06 -17.65
N ASN A 34 29.02 3.10 -16.98
CA ASN A 34 27.64 3.09 -16.53
C ASN A 34 26.78 3.12 -17.80
N VAL A 35 26.56 1.94 -18.37
CA VAL A 35 25.44 1.69 -19.24
C VAL A 35 24.23 1.86 -18.32
N PHE A 36 23.64 3.05 -18.32
CA PHE A 36 22.25 3.16 -17.91
C PHE A 36 21.49 2.28 -18.89
N ALA A 37 21.10 1.09 -18.44
CA ALA A 37 20.14 0.29 -19.18
C ALA A 37 18.91 1.18 -19.37
N GLU A 38 18.46 1.36 -20.61
CA GLU A 38 17.14 1.95 -20.83
C GLU A 38 16.13 1.10 -20.04
N PRO A 39 15.14 1.71 -19.36
CA PRO A 39 14.10 0.96 -18.67
C PRO A 39 13.48 0.03 -19.70
N SER A 40 13.63 -1.27 -19.46
CA SER A 40 13.13 -2.28 -20.38
C SER A 40 11.60 -2.25 -20.31
N THR A 41 10.97 -1.67 -21.32
CA THR A 41 9.51 -1.68 -21.45
C THR A 41 9.07 -3.13 -21.64
N LEU A 42 8.35 -3.66 -20.66
CA LEU A 42 7.83 -5.02 -20.72
C LEU A 42 6.51 -5.01 -21.51
N ASN A 43 6.27 -6.05 -22.28
CA ASN A 43 4.93 -6.32 -22.79
C ASN A 43 4.02 -6.71 -21.62
N PRO A 44 2.81 -6.13 -21.53
CA PRO A 44 1.86 -6.53 -20.50
C PRO A 44 1.59 -8.03 -20.59
N PRO A 45 1.56 -8.77 -19.46
CA PRO A 45 1.33 -10.21 -19.46
C PRO A 45 0.09 -10.65 -20.25
N GLU A 46 0.18 -11.80 -20.91
CA GLU A 46 -0.98 -12.44 -21.53
C GLU A 46 -1.96 -12.94 -20.46
N MET A 47 -3.26 -12.88 -20.77
CA MET A 47 -4.28 -13.46 -19.92
C MET A 47 -4.43 -14.95 -20.27
N LEU A 48 -4.04 -15.82 -19.34
CA LEU A 48 -4.05 -17.27 -19.52
C LEU A 48 -5.42 -17.89 -19.22
N SER A 49 -6.16 -17.33 -18.26
CA SER A 49 -7.52 -17.77 -17.95
C SER A 49 -8.37 -16.65 -17.36
N TYR A 50 -9.68 -16.81 -17.51
CA TYR A 50 -10.72 -15.95 -16.96
C TYR A 50 -11.92 -16.84 -16.62
N SER A 51 -12.29 -16.90 -15.35
CA SER A 51 -13.38 -17.77 -14.88
C SER A 51 -14.23 -17.06 -13.84
N ASP A 52 -15.51 -17.43 -13.80
CA ASP A 52 -16.41 -17.01 -12.73
C ASP A 52 -15.90 -17.52 -11.38
N LEU A 53 -16.00 -16.67 -10.37
CA LEU A 53 -15.64 -16.99 -9.00
C LEU A 53 -16.90 -16.79 -8.13
N ASN A 54 -17.39 -17.87 -7.53
CA ASN A 54 -18.57 -17.83 -6.67
C ASN A 54 -18.17 -17.45 -5.25
N VAL A 55 -17.98 -16.14 -5.03
CA VAL A 55 -17.64 -15.51 -3.75
C VAL A 55 -18.74 -14.52 -3.40
N HIS A 56 -19.07 -14.40 -2.12
CA HIS A 56 -20.10 -13.47 -1.67
C HIS A 56 -19.53 -12.05 -1.53
N ALA A 57 -20.36 -11.05 -1.77
CA ALA A 57 -19.98 -9.67 -1.47
C ALA A 57 -19.73 -9.52 0.04
N GLY A 58 -18.57 -8.98 0.41
CA GLY A 58 -18.15 -8.82 1.81
C GLY A 58 -17.25 -9.94 2.34
N ASP A 59 -17.00 -11.00 1.55
CA ASP A 59 -15.94 -11.96 1.87
C ASP A 59 -14.58 -11.25 1.81
N VAL A 60 -13.72 -11.51 2.80
CA VAL A 60 -12.41 -10.87 2.94
C VAL A 60 -11.34 -11.81 2.40
N PHE A 61 -10.57 -11.33 1.42
CA PHE A 61 -9.45 -12.07 0.83
C PHE A 61 -8.16 -11.88 1.63
N GLU A 62 -7.30 -12.89 1.60
CA GLU A 62 -6.00 -12.88 2.25
C GLU A 62 -4.92 -13.45 1.31
N HIS A 63 -3.76 -12.77 1.29
CA HIS A 63 -2.62 -13.18 0.48
C HIS A 63 -2.00 -14.44 1.04
N GLY A 64 -1.58 -15.33 0.15
CA GLY A 64 -0.93 -16.59 0.51
C GLY A 64 0.22 -16.90 -0.42
N THR A 65 1.01 -17.93 -0.10
CA THR A 65 2.20 -18.24 -0.92
C THR A 65 1.84 -18.79 -2.31
N ASN A 66 0.77 -19.58 -2.41
CA ASN A 66 0.40 -20.30 -3.65
C ASN A 66 -1.12 -20.34 -3.92
N ALA A 67 -1.92 -19.78 -3.02
CA ALA A 67 -3.37 -19.76 -3.09
C ALA A 67 -3.84 -18.46 -2.43
N ILE A 68 -5.03 -18.01 -2.85
CA ILE A 68 -5.73 -16.93 -2.17
C ILE A 68 -6.69 -17.57 -1.18
N SER A 69 -6.67 -17.14 0.08
CA SER A 69 -7.71 -17.55 1.04
C SER A 69 -8.78 -16.47 1.10
N TYR A 70 -9.99 -16.84 1.46
CA TYR A 70 -11.00 -15.86 1.84
C TYR A 70 -11.93 -16.38 2.93
N ALA A 71 -12.44 -15.46 3.73
CA ALA A 71 -13.35 -15.76 4.81
C ALA A 71 -14.60 -14.88 4.76
N GLY A 72 -15.74 -15.49 5.05
CA GLY A 72 -17.04 -14.81 5.13
C GLY A 72 -17.87 -15.35 6.29
N ILE A 73 -18.93 -14.62 6.65
CA ILE A 73 -19.91 -15.10 7.62
C ILE A 73 -21.10 -15.71 6.88
N GLU A 74 -21.36 -16.99 7.12
CA GLU A 74 -22.50 -17.72 6.60
C GLU A 74 -23.38 -18.20 7.77
N GLY A 75 -24.44 -17.45 8.07
CA GLY A 75 -25.27 -17.71 9.25
C GLY A 75 -24.51 -17.43 10.55
N ASP A 76 -24.36 -18.44 11.40
CA ASP A 76 -23.65 -18.35 12.69
C ASP A 76 -22.18 -18.77 12.61
N GLU A 77 -21.66 -19.05 11.41
CA GLU A 77 -20.31 -19.56 11.18
C GLU A 77 -19.47 -18.57 10.37
N VAL A 78 -18.19 -18.47 10.71
CA VAL A 78 -17.16 -18.01 9.78
C VAL A 78 -16.76 -19.19 8.91
N VAL A 79 -16.75 -19.01 7.60
CA VAL A 79 -16.38 -20.04 6.63
C VAL A 79 -15.16 -19.59 5.85
N VAL A 80 -14.12 -20.42 5.87
CA VAL A 80 -12.85 -20.15 5.20
C VAL A 80 -12.72 -21.04 3.97
N HIS A 81 -12.36 -20.42 2.85
CA HIS A 81 -12.15 -21.07 1.57
C HIS A 81 -10.75 -20.77 1.05
N SER A 82 -10.23 -21.65 0.19
CA SER A 82 -9.02 -21.43 -0.59
C SER A 82 -9.32 -21.46 -2.09
N ILE A 83 -8.61 -20.63 -2.85
CA ILE A 83 -8.65 -20.58 -4.31
C ILE A 83 -7.29 -21.03 -4.82
N GLY A 84 -7.24 -22.23 -5.40
CA GLY A 84 -6.02 -22.74 -6.02
C GLY A 84 -5.67 -21.99 -7.31
N ALA A 85 -4.43 -22.17 -7.80
CA ALA A 85 -3.91 -21.49 -9.01
C ALA A 85 -4.63 -21.83 -10.35
N TYR A 86 -5.66 -22.68 -10.30
CA TYR A 86 -6.54 -23.05 -11.41
C TYR A 86 -8.02 -22.69 -11.14
N GLY A 87 -8.30 -21.92 -10.09
CA GLY A 87 -9.65 -21.45 -9.73
C GLY A 87 -10.54 -22.47 -9.03
N GLN A 88 -9.98 -23.58 -8.57
CA GLN A 88 -10.71 -24.50 -7.72
C GLN A 88 -10.90 -23.86 -6.35
N ILE A 89 -12.17 -23.66 -5.97
CA ILE A 89 -12.56 -23.22 -4.63
C ILE A 89 -12.71 -24.47 -3.75
N LYS A 90 -12.07 -24.45 -2.58
CA LYS A 90 -12.21 -25.50 -1.57
C LYS A 90 -12.58 -24.85 -0.24
N LYS A 91 -13.65 -25.33 0.40
CA LYS A 91 -13.92 -25.02 1.81
C LYS A 91 -12.84 -25.68 2.66
N GLU A 92 -12.10 -24.89 3.41
CA GLU A 92 -11.04 -25.36 4.30
C GLU A 92 -11.60 -25.67 5.69
N ILE A 93 -12.36 -24.75 6.26
CA ILE A 93 -12.96 -24.90 7.58
C ILE A 93 -14.21 -24.03 7.75
N SER A 94 -15.05 -24.34 8.72
CA SER A 94 -15.94 -23.37 9.34
C SER A 94 -15.94 -23.50 10.84
N PHE A 95 -16.22 -22.39 11.54
CA PHE A 95 -16.31 -22.34 12.99
C PHE A 95 -17.28 -21.25 13.44
N PRO A 96 -17.82 -21.32 14.68
CA PRO A 96 -18.77 -20.33 15.16
C PRO A 96 -18.19 -18.91 15.12
N LYS A 97 -18.97 -17.95 14.61
CA LYS A 97 -18.58 -16.53 14.54
C LYS A 97 -18.47 -15.88 15.92
N HIS A 98 -19.06 -16.50 16.94
CA HIS A 98 -19.18 -15.92 18.27
C HIS A 98 -19.81 -14.51 18.19
N GLU A 99 -19.14 -13.50 18.75
CA GLU A 99 -19.62 -12.12 18.77
C GLU A 99 -19.26 -11.34 17.49
N LEU A 100 -18.53 -11.92 16.53
CA LEU A 100 -18.24 -11.23 15.27
C LEU A 100 -19.55 -10.97 14.51
N GLU A 101 -19.82 -9.70 14.23
CA GLU A 101 -20.97 -9.27 13.42
C GLU A 101 -20.64 -9.26 11.92
N TYR A 102 -19.42 -8.85 11.58
CA TYR A 102 -18.84 -8.87 10.24
C TYR A 102 -17.32 -9.07 10.34
N ILE A 103 -16.69 -9.38 9.21
CA ILE A 103 -15.23 -9.52 9.11
C ILE A 103 -14.73 -8.30 8.34
N ALA A 104 -13.96 -7.44 9.00
CA ALA A 104 -13.20 -6.37 8.35
C ALA A 104 -11.86 -6.91 7.84
N GLU A 105 -11.26 -7.82 8.59
CA GLU A 105 -9.96 -8.41 8.29
C GLU A 105 -9.87 -9.84 8.83
N PHE A 106 -9.09 -10.66 8.13
CA PHE A 106 -8.90 -12.07 8.43
C PHE A 106 -7.48 -12.50 8.06
N HIS A 107 -6.82 -13.22 8.98
CA HIS A 107 -5.49 -13.78 8.75
C HIS A 107 -5.31 -15.20 9.25
N HIS A 108 -4.54 -16.00 8.50
CA HIS A 108 -3.88 -17.20 9.01
C HIS A 108 -2.84 -16.81 10.05
N THR A 109 -2.72 -17.61 11.11
CA THR A 109 -1.73 -17.39 12.17
C THR A 109 -0.65 -18.47 12.15
N GLN A 110 0.53 -18.16 12.67
CA GLN A 110 1.73 -19.02 12.69
C GLN A 110 1.48 -20.38 13.35
N ASP A 111 0.54 -20.46 14.29
CA ASP A 111 0.07 -21.68 14.96
C ASP A 111 -0.97 -22.47 14.14
N GLN A 112 -1.06 -22.21 12.83
CA GLN A 112 -2.04 -22.77 11.89
C GLN A 112 -3.50 -22.43 12.22
N GLY A 113 -3.73 -21.47 13.12
CA GLY A 113 -5.05 -20.95 13.44
C GLY A 113 -5.44 -19.76 12.57
N TYR A 114 -6.44 -19.03 13.05
CA TYR A 114 -6.97 -17.85 12.35
C TYR A 114 -7.29 -16.75 13.34
N ILE A 115 -7.03 -15.50 12.93
CA ILE A 115 -7.48 -14.30 13.63
C ILE A 115 -8.38 -13.48 12.71
N ALA A 116 -9.47 -12.96 13.26
CA ALA A 116 -10.39 -12.08 12.54
C ALA A 116 -10.76 -10.89 13.41
N GLY A 117 -10.93 -9.73 12.78
CA GLY A 117 -11.37 -8.50 13.43
C GLY A 117 -12.55 -7.86 12.69
N GLY A 118 -13.42 -7.17 13.42
CA GLY A 118 -14.53 -6.41 12.85
C GLY A 118 -15.36 -5.71 13.92
N GLY A 119 -15.70 -4.44 13.68
CA GLY A 119 -16.49 -3.63 14.60
C GLY A 119 -15.78 -3.48 15.94
N SER A 120 -16.37 -3.98 17.02
CA SER A 120 -15.77 -3.97 18.35
C SER A 120 -15.10 -5.29 18.73
N GLN A 121 -14.91 -6.23 17.80
CA GLN A 121 -14.57 -7.62 18.14
C GLN A 121 -13.29 -8.09 17.46
N ILE A 122 -12.50 -8.88 18.20
CA ILE A 122 -11.44 -9.74 17.67
C ILE A 122 -11.71 -11.17 18.12
N LEU A 123 -11.55 -12.13 17.21
CA LEU A 123 -11.64 -13.55 17.48
C LEU A 123 -10.37 -14.26 17.03
N LYS A 124 -9.74 -15.01 17.93
CA LYS A 124 -8.67 -15.97 17.62
C LYS A 124 -9.18 -17.39 17.80
N VAL A 125 -9.00 -18.21 16.77
CA VAL A 125 -9.26 -19.65 16.80
C VAL A 125 -8.00 -20.44 16.47
N GLY A 126 -7.94 -21.70 16.92
CA GLY A 126 -6.90 -22.64 16.49
C GLY A 126 -7.19 -23.28 15.13
N GLU A 127 -6.29 -24.14 14.67
CA GLU A 127 -6.37 -24.84 13.37
C GLU A 127 -7.71 -25.54 13.11
N LYS A 128 -8.36 -26.06 14.14
CA LYS A 128 -9.65 -26.77 14.05
C LYS A 128 -10.85 -25.89 14.40
N GLY A 129 -10.68 -24.57 14.40
CA GLY A 129 -11.76 -23.62 14.64
C GLY A 129 -12.18 -23.48 16.11
N GLN A 130 -11.45 -24.11 17.05
CA GLN A 130 -11.73 -23.93 18.47
C GLN A 130 -11.30 -22.54 18.93
N LYS A 131 -12.21 -21.81 19.58
CA LYS A 131 -11.91 -20.50 20.19
C LYS A 131 -10.72 -20.62 21.16
N GLN A 132 -9.69 -19.80 20.92
CA GLN A 132 -8.56 -19.64 21.83
C GLN A 132 -8.80 -18.45 22.74
N TRP A 133 -9.12 -17.29 22.15
CA TRP A 133 -9.48 -16.08 22.88
C TRP A 133 -10.33 -15.16 22.00
N ALA A 134 -11.00 -14.20 22.63
CA ALA A 134 -11.67 -13.10 21.94
C ALA A 134 -11.49 -11.82 22.77
N TYR A 135 -11.59 -10.68 22.10
CA TYR A 135 -11.50 -9.36 22.72
C TYR A 135 -12.67 -8.50 22.24
N THR A 136 -13.28 -7.76 23.16
CA THR A 136 -14.32 -6.78 22.88
C THR A 136 -13.82 -5.40 23.27
N LEU A 137 -13.81 -4.48 22.31
CA LEU A 137 -13.51 -3.08 22.53
C LEU A 137 -14.65 -2.41 23.29
N GLU A 138 -14.35 -1.92 24.50
CA GLU A 138 -15.32 -1.22 25.35
C GLU A 138 -15.32 0.31 25.16
N LYS A 139 -14.47 0.83 24.27
CA LYS A 139 -14.37 2.27 24.00
C LYS A 139 -15.54 2.72 23.13
N ALA A 140 -16.31 3.68 23.64
CA ALA A 140 -17.47 4.24 22.92
C ALA A 140 -17.04 4.93 21.61
N ASP A 141 -17.94 4.89 20.62
CA ASP A 141 -17.76 5.52 19.30
C ASP A 141 -16.43 5.16 18.62
N SER A 142 -15.91 3.97 18.90
CA SER A 142 -14.62 3.47 18.43
C SER A 142 -14.78 2.10 17.82
N TYR A 143 -13.92 1.73 16.87
CA TYR A 143 -13.95 0.43 16.22
C TYR A 143 -12.55 -0.06 15.86
N ILE A 144 -12.40 -1.37 15.84
CA ILE A 144 -11.20 -2.08 15.42
C ILE A 144 -11.14 -2.00 13.90
N VAL A 145 -10.09 -1.37 13.40
CA VAL A 145 -9.83 -1.21 11.96
C VAL A 145 -9.19 -2.47 11.43
N SER A 146 -8.17 -2.96 12.13
CA SER A 146 -7.31 -4.04 11.66
C SER A 146 -6.58 -4.71 12.84
N VAL A 147 -6.28 -6.00 12.70
CA VAL A 147 -5.55 -6.84 13.66
C VAL A 147 -4.64 -7.81 12.92
N ASP A 148 -3.38 -7.91 13.33
CA ASP A 148 -2.41 -8.80 12.70
C ASP A 148 -1.49 -9.49 13.73
N GLN A 149 -0.98 -10.67 13.36
CA GLN A 149 -0.02 -11.41 14.17
C GLN A 149 1.42 -10.99 13.87
N LEU A 150 2.13 -10.57 14.90
CA LEU A 150 3.55 -10.24 14.84
C LEU A 150 4.43 -11.50 14.74
N LYS A 151 5.64 -11.33 14.22
CA LYS A 151 6.63 -12.42 14.08
C LYS A 151 7.00 -13.14 15.38
N ASN A 152 6.77 -12.51 16.53
CA ASN A 152 7.02 -13.09 17.85
C ASN A 152 5.78 -13.80 18.45
N GLY A 153 4.73 -14.02 17.66
CA GLY A 153 3.49 -14.69 18.08
C GLY A 153 2.46 -13.80 18.77
N LYS A 154 2.85 -12.58 19.18
CA LYS A 154 1.93 -11.55 19.72
C LYS A 154 1.03 -10.99 18.61
N TYR A 155 0.04 -10.20 19.01
CA TYR A 155 -0.86 -9.53 18.07
C TYR A 155 -0.84 -8.03 18.28
N ALA A 156 -1.05 -7.27 17.22
CA ALA A 156 -1.24 -5.83 17.27
C ALA A 156 -2.56 -5.47 16.59
N THR A 157 -3.25 -4.46 17.09
CA THR A 157 -4.46 -3.92 16.47
C THR A 157 -4.43 -2.40 16.42
N ALA A 158 -5.08 -1.84 15.41
CA ALA A 158 -5.39 -0.43 15.29
C ALA A 158 -6.87 -0.22 15.57
N VAL A 159 -7.16 0.74 16.44
CA VAL A 159 -8.50 1.16 16.80
C VAL A 159 -8.66 2.62 16.37
N ASP A 160 -9.69 2.86 15.57
CA ASP A 160 -10.16 4.18 15.24
C ASP A 160 -10.97 4.72 16.43
N THR A 161 -10.58 5.90 16.90
CA THR A 161 -11.23 6.56 18.03
C THR A 161 -11.51 8.02 17.69
N PRO A 162 -12.59 8.64 18.22
CA PRO A 162 -12.90 10.03 17.92
C PRO A 162 -11.76 10.97 18.31
N GLY A 163 -11.44 11.90 17.41
CA GLY A 163 -10.43 12.94 17.63
C GLY A 163 -10.97 14.16 18.37
N SER A 164 -10.16 15.22 18.40
CA SER A 164 -10.52 16.47 19.08
C SER A 164 -11.55 17.32 18.32
N THR A 165 -11.72 17.07 17.03
CA THR A 165 -12.72 17.71 16.17
C THR A 165 -13.67 16.66 15.57
N SER A 166 -14.85 17.09 15.10
CA SER A 166 -15.89 16.18 14.59
C SER A 166 -15.49 15.37 13.36
N ASN A 167 -14.48 15.83 12.61
CA ASN A 167 -14.06 15.22 11.34
C ASN A 167 -12.67 14.57 11.46
N SER A 168 -12.12 14.53 12.67
CA SER A 168 -10.79 13.97 12.93
C SER A 168 -10.90 12.75 13.83
N HIS A 169 -9.99 11.81 13.61
CA HIS A 169 -9.86 10.57 14.34
C HIS A 169 -8.46 10.49 14.99
N THR A 170 -8.34 9.66 16.01
CA THR A 170 -7.08 9.34 16.70
C THR A 170 -6.84 7.85 16.61
N LEU A 171 -5.61 7.46 16.32
CA LEU A 171 -5.20 6.06 16.30
C LEU A 171 -4.87 5.60 17.72
N HIS A 172 -5.65 4.65 18.24
CA HIS A 172 -5.30 3.91 19.44
C HIS A 172 -4.79 2.51 19.05
N TRP A 173 -3.59 2.14 19.49
CA TRP A 173 -3.00 0.83 19.19
C TRP A 173 -2.98 -0.04 20.45
N ILE A 174 -3.16 -1.35 20.28
CA ILE A 174 -3.08 -2.33 21.37
C ILE A 174 -2.20 -3.50 20.93
N VAL A 175 -1.28 -3.92 21.78
CA VAL A 175 -0.46 -5.13 21.62
C VAL A 175 -0.92 -6.19 22.62
N PHE A 176 -1.27 -7.36 22.13
CA PHE A 176 -1.70 -8.52 22.92
C PHE A 176 -0.59 -9.56 23.06
N SER A 177 -0.65 -10.36 24.14
CA SER A 177 0.10 -11.60 24.22
C SER A 177 -0.44 -12.65 23.24
N GLU A 178 0.30 -13.74 23.05
CA GLU A 178 -0.16 -14.92 22.28
C GLU A 178 -1.51 -15.46 22.77
N ALA A 179 -1.80 -15.30 24.06
CA ALA A 179 -3.04 -15.74 24.73
C ALA A 179 -4.14 -14.66 24.77
N GLY A 180 -3.99 -13.55 24.03
CA GLY A 180 -5.02 -12.51 23.94
C GLY A 180 -5.08 -11.53 25.12
N LYS A 181 -4.08 -11.53 26.01
CA LYS A 181 -4.01 -10.53 27.09
C LYS A 181 -3.42 -9.23 26.56
N ALA A 182 -4.13 -8.10 26.69
CA ALA A 182 -3.57 -6.78 26.39
C ALA A 182 -2.32 -6.51 27.25
N LEU A 183 -1.21 -6.20 26.61
CA LEU A 183 0.10 -5.97 27.25
C LEU A 183 0.46 -4.50 27.29
N HIS A 184 0.32 -3.82 26.15
CA HIS A 184 0.64 -2.41 25.96
C HIS A 184 -0.41 -1.80 25.05
N GLU A 185 -0.74 -0.54 25.30
CA GLU A 185 -1.63 0.24 24.46
C GLU A 185 -1.23 1.72 24.55
N GLY A 186 -1.70 2.50 23.59
CA GLY A 186 -1.49 3.93 23.58
C GLY A 186 -2.06 4.59 22.33
N ASP A 187 -1.99 5.92 22.31
CA ASP A 187 -2.42 6.69 21.16
C ASP A 187 -1.20 7.11 20.32
N LEU A 188 -1.35 7.16 18.99
CA LEU A 188 -0.40 7.86 18.15
C LEU A 188 -0.67 9.37 18.26
N VAL A 189 0.27 10.09 18.86
CA VAL A 189 0.17 11.53 19.08
C VAL A 189 0.65 12.35 17.87
N ASP A 190 0.23 13.62 17.82
CA ASP A 190 0.54 14.61 16.79
C ASP A 190 0.13 14.23 15.37
N VAL A 191 -0.87 13.36 15.22
CA VAL A 191 -1.50 13.06 13.94
C VAL A 191 -3.01 13.05 14.15
N ALA A 192 -3.73 13.88 13.40
CA ALA A 192 -5.18 13.79 13.27
C ALA A 192 -5.46 12.98 12.00
N PHE A 193 -6.19 11.88 12.13
CA PHE A 193 -6.54 11.04 11.00
C PHE A 193 -7.87 11.46 10.40
N GLU A 194 -7.98 11.41 9.08
CA GLU A 194 -9.29 11.38 8.41
C GLU A 194 -9.80 9.94 8.43
N ARG A 195 -8.93 8.99 8.05
CA ARG A 195 -9.17 7.55 8.21
C ARG A 195 -7.90 6.81 8.62
N ILE A 196 -8.08 5.72 9.36
CA ILE A 196 -7.04 4.71 9.61
C ILE A 196 -7.41 3.49 8.76
N HIS A 197 -6.42 2.85 8.14
CA HIS A 197 -6.68 1.83 7.12
C HIS A 197 -6.28 0.42 7.55
N SER A 198 -5.03 0.20 7.94
CA SER A 198 -4.54 -1.16 8.20
C SER A 198 -3.40 -1.22 9.19
N VAL A 199 -3.25 -2.38 9.81
CA VAL A 199 -2.07 -2.84 10.53
C VAL A 199 -1.40 -3.91 9.68
N GLN A 200 -0.08 -3.90 9.59
CA GLN A 200 0.66 -4.98 8.94
C GLN A 200 1.93 -5.29 9.74
N HIS A 201 2.14 -6.55 10.09
CA HIS A 201 3.41 -7.00 10.66
C HIS A 201 4.54 -6.80 9.67
N THR A 202 5.74 -6.56 10.17
CA THR A 202 6.92 -6.36 9.33
C THR A 202 7.99 -7.42 9.63
N SER A 203 8.86 -7.66 8.66
CA SER A 203 9.89 -8.70 8.69
C SER A 203 10.87 -8.56 9.88
N ASP A 204 11.07 -7.32 10.35
CA ASP A 204 11.85 -6.95 11.54
C ASP A 204 11.14 -7.26 12.88
N GLY A 205 9.93 -7.82 12.82
CA GLY A 205 9.11 -8.26 13.95
C GLY A 205 8.22 -7.19 14.58
N GLY A 206 8.29 -5.94 14.12
CA GLY A 206 7.34 -4.90 14.50
C GLY A 206 6.07 -4.93 13.68
N PHE A 207 5.35 -3.80 13.65
CA PHE A 207 4.19 -3.58 12.81
C PHE A 207 4.18 -2.16 12.24
N LEU A 208 3.40 -1.96 11.20
CA LEU A 208 3.14 -0.71 10.51
C LEU A 208 1.65 -0.41 10.60
N ILE A 209 1.29 0.88 10.70
CA ILE A 209 -0.08 1.35 10.54
C ILE A 209 -0.13 2.39 9.44
N SER A 210 -1.15 2.31 8.59
CA SER A 210 -1.43 3.30 7.56
C SER A 210 -2.75 4.05 7.80
N GLY A 211 -2.83 5.25 7.24
CA GLY A 211 -3.99 6.12 7.32
C GLY A 211 -3.87 7.30 6.38
N SER A 212 -4.91 8.13 6.35
CA SER A 212 -4.90 9.46 5.75
C SER A 212 -4.96 10.53 6.83
N GLU A 213 -4.19 11.59 6.66
CA GLU A 213 -4.15 12.70 7.61
C GLU A 213 -5.29 13.67 7.37
N TYR A 214 -6.04 13.99 8.42
CA TYR A 214 -7.00 15.09 8.42
C TYR A 214 -6.25 16.42 8.59
N ARG A 215 -6.41 17.32 7.61
CA ARG A 215 -5.92 18.70 7.71
C ARG A 215 -6.98 19.68 7.21
N ASP A 216 -7.41 20.57 8.10
CA ASP A 216 -8.45 21.54 7.81
C ASP A 216 -8.05 22.48 6.66
N GLY A 217 -8.73 22.35 5.52
CA GLY A 217 -8.47 23.18 4.33
C GLY A 217 -7.12 22.96 3.64
N GLU A 218 -6.36 21.94 4.03
CA GLU A 218 -5.06 21.61 3.43
C GLU A 218 -5.11 20.30 2.63
N LYS A 219 -3.95 19.95 2.06
CA LYS A 219 -3.75 18.76 1.24
C LYS A 219 -3.84 17.50 2.10
N GLY A 220 -4.44 16.45 1.55
CA GLY A 220 -4.48 15.14 2.20
C GLY A 220 -3.11 14.48 2.10
N HIS A 221 -2.67 13.81 3.16
CA HIS A 221 -1.39 13.10 3.18
C HIS A 221 -1.57 11.63 3.55
N VAL A 222 -0.70 10.77 3.01
CA VAL A 222 -0.53 9.41 3.49
C VAL A 222 0.22 9.46 4.82
N VAL A 223 -0.34 8.80 5.85
CA VAL A 223 0.33 8.57 7.11
C VAL A 223 0.84 7.13 7.17
N LEU A 224 2.12 6.97 7.47
CA LEU A 224 2.73 5.69 7.80
C LEU A 224 3.38 5.77 9.18
N ALA A 225 3.02 4.87 10.08
CA ALA A 225 3.60 4.81 11.42
C ALA A 225 4.16 3.42 11.70
N LYS A 226 5.47 3.34 11.93
CA LYS A 226 6.16 2.08 12.24
C LYS A 226 6.37 1.93 13.73
N PHE A 227 6.04 0.76 14.23
CA PHE A 227 6.17 0.39 15.62
C PHE A 227 7.17 -0.77 15.80
N ALA A 228 7.82 -0.78 16.95
CA ALA A 228 8.50 -1.94 17.48
C ALA A 228 7.47 -2.98 17.99
N PRO A 229 7.86 -4.26 18.16
CA PRO A 229 6.95 -5.28 18.69
C PRO A 229 6.40 -5.00 20.11
N SER A 230 6.99 -4.04 20.82
CA SER A 230 6.51 -3.56 22.12
C SER A 230 5.42 -2.48 22.04
N GLY A 231 5.12 -1.96 20.83
CA GLY A 231 4.26 -0.79 20.64
C GLY A 231 4.99 0.55 20.68
N GLN A 232 6.33 0.57 20.84
CA GLN A 232 7.10 1.81 20.74
C GLN A 232 7.15 2.30 19.29
N VAL A 233 6.78 3.56 19.04
CA VAL A 233 6.93 4.20 17.72
C VAL A 233 8.41 4.28 17.36
N LYS A 234 8.80 3.70 16.23
CA LYS A 234 10.14 3.84 15.63
C LYS A 234 10.24 5.09 14.77
N TRP A 235 9.24 5.31 13.92
CA TRP A 235 9.12 6.49 13.07
C TRP A 235 7.66 6.68 12.66
N LYS A 236 7.32 7.91 12.30
CA LYS A 236 6.03 8.28 11.69
C LYS A 236 6.30 9.24 10.54
N GLN A 237 5.59 9.07 9.44
CA GLN A 237 5.70 9.90 8.24
C GLN A 237 4.32 10.39 7.83
N SER A 238 4.28 11.63 7.38
CA SER A 238 3.14 12.24 6.69
C SER A 238 3.65 12.73 5.34
N ILE A 239 3.13 12.13 4.27
CA ILE A 239 3.68 12.24 2.93
C ILE A 239 2.58 12.72 1.98
N ALA A 240 2.82 13.86 1.32
CA ALA A 240 2.00 14.29 0.21
C ALA A 240 2.25 13.40 -1.01
N VAL A 241 1.18 12.88 -1.60
CA VAL A 241 1.26 12.10 -2.85
C VAL A 241 1.65 13.01 -4.01
N ALA A 242 1.07 14.21 -4.06
CA ALA A 242 1.34 15.23 -5.06
C ALA A 242 1.12 16.64 -4.47
N ASP A 243 1.64 17.65 -5.17
CA ASP A 243 1.52 19.06 -4.80
C ASP A 243 0.08 19.57 -4.71
N ASP A 244 -0.92 18.87 -5.24
CA ASP A 244 -2.32 19.28 -5.21
C ASP A 244 -3.24 18.20 -4.64
N SER A 245 -2.66 17.23 -3.92
CA SER A 245 -3.39 16.09 -3.37
C SER A 245 -4.43 16.48 -2.32
N GLN A 246 -5.64 15.95 -2.47
CA GLN A 246 -6.79 16.11 -1.57
C GLN A 246 -7.47 14.75 -1.41
N ASN A 247 -8.21 14.52 -0.33
CA ASN A 247 -8.95 13.27 -0.08
C ASN A 247 -8.11 12.01 -0.42
N VAL A 248 -6.95 11.90 0.24
CA VAL A 248 -6.03 10.78 0.05
C VAL A 248 -6.57 9.58 0.81
N GLU A 249 -6.56 8.41 0.17
CA GLU A 249 -6.98 7.15 0.78
C GLU A 249 -5.92 6.09 0.48
N VAL A 250 -5.52 5.32 1.50
CA VAL A 250 -4.58 4.20 1.36
C VAL A 250 -5.38 2.91 1.41
N LEU A 251 -5.30 2.13 0.35
CA LEU A 251 -6.10 0.91 0.20
C LEU A 251 -5.28 -0.37 0.37
N SER A 252 -3.97 -0.30 0.17
CA SER A 252 -3.08 -1.46 0.34
C SER A 252 -1.69 -1.07 0.81
N LEU A 253 -1.10 -1.96 1.61
CA LEU A 253 0.27 -1.90 2.09
C LEU A 253 1.00 -3.21 1.79
N ALA A 254 2.27 -3.11 1.44
CA ALA A 254 3.14 -4.27 1.26
C ALA A 254 4.57 -3.98 1.71
N GLU A 255 5.24 -4.98 2.28
CA GLU A 255 6.69 -4.95 2.49
C GLU A 255 7.42 -5.56 1.28
N GLY A 256 8.29 -4.78 0.65
CA GLY A 256 9.15 -5.23 -0.44
C GLY A 256 10.21 -6.24 0.02
N HIS A 257 10.81 -6.97 -0.92
CA HIS A 257 11.85 -7.97 -0.62
C HIS A 257 13.11 -7.37 0.02
N ASP A 258 13.36 -6.09 -0.18
CA ASP A 258 14.43 -5.31 0.43
C ASP A 258 14.04 -4.68 1.79
N GLY A 259 12.81 -4.92 2.26
CA GLY A 259 12.23 -4.33 3.48
C GLY A 259 11.77 -2.88 3.31
N SER A 260 11.69 -2.37 2.08
CA SER A 260 10.92 -1.15 1.80
C SER A 260 9.44 -1.38 2.10
N ILE A 261 8.71 -0.31 2.35
CA ILE A 261 7.26 -0.33 2.53
C ILE A 261 6.64 0.41 1.37
N VAL A 262 5.70 -0.25 0.68
CA VAL A 262 4.91 0.36 -0.37
C VAL A 262 3.48 0.55 0.10
N ALA A 263 2.94 1.74 -0.16
CA ALA A 263 1.55 2.10 0.06
C ALA A 263 0.90 2.48 -1.26
N ALA A 264 -0.32 2.03 -1.50
CA ALA A 264 -1.07 2.37 -2.71
C ALA A 264 -2.52 2.73 -2.39
N GLY A 265 -3.13 3.50 -3.28
CA GLY A 265 -4.50 3.96 -3.11
C GLY A 265 -4.88 4.99 -4.15
N TYR A 266 -5.60 6.04 -3.75
CA TYR A 266 -5.97 7.15 -4.62
C TYR A 266 -5.93 8.49 -3.91
N TYR A 267 -5.92 9.55 -4.71
CA TYR A 267 -6.11 10.92 -4.25
C TYR A 267 -6.94 11.71 -5.25
N ASN A 268 -7.60 12.76 -4.77
CA ASN A 268 -8.27 13.74 -5.60
C ASN A 268 -7.37 14.94 -5.89
N HIS A 269 -7.52 15.54 -7.07
CA HIS A 269 -6.83 16.77 -7.42
C HIS A 269 -7.64 17.60 -8.44
N PRO A 270 -7.38 18.91 -8.55
CA PRO A 270 -8.02 19.75 -9.57
C PRO A 270 -7.73 19.22 -10.97
N ASN A 271 -8.73 19.23 -11.85
CA ASN A 271 -8.50 18.94 -13.26
C ASN A 271 -7.78 20.15 -13.91
N PRO A 272 -6.62 19.95 -14.55
CA PRO A 272 -5.86 21.04 -15.15
C PRO A 272 -6.55 21.66 -16.38
N ILE A 273 -7.54 20.97 -16.96
CA ILE A 273 -8.26 21.39 -18.18
C ILE A 273 -9.65 21.95 -17.83
N ASP A 274 -10.32 21.41 -16.82
CA ASP A 274 -11.66 21.85 -16.38
C ASP A 274 -11.70 22.08 -14.87
N PRO A 275 -11.42 23.31 -14.38
CA PRO A 275 -11.29 23.59 -12.95
C PRO A 275 -12.57 23.39 -12.13
N ILE A 276 -13.72 23.16 -12.77
CA ILE A 276 -14.97 22.81 -12.08
C ILE A 276 -14.97 21.32 -11.67
N ARG A 277 -14.16 20.49 -12.33
CA ARG A 277 -14.10 19.04 -12.09
C ARG A 277 -12.84 18.68 -11.31
N TYR A 278 -13.00 17.88 -10.28
CA TYR A 278 -11.89 17.18 -9.63
C TYR A 278 -11.70 15.82 -10.28
N LEU A 279 -10.45 15.39 -10.39
CA LEU A 279 -10.06 14.06 -10.84
C LEU A 279 -9.68 13.21 -9.63
N THR A 280 -9.86 11.92 -9.75
CA THR A 280 -9.34 10.92 -8.81
C THR A 280 -8.28 10.11 -9.53
N THR A 281 -7.09 9.99 -8.93
CA THR A 281 -5.93 9.36 -9.54
C THR A 281 -5.30 8.35 -8.61
N GLY A 282 -5.01 7.16 -9.14
CA GLY A 282 -4.33 6.09 -8.40
C GLY A 282 -2.85 6.41 -8.19
N PHE A 283 -2.32 6.03 -7.04
CA PHE A 283 -0.90 6.18 -6.73
C PHE A 283 -0.32 4.93 -6.08
N ALA A 284 1.01 4.82 -6.16
CA ALA A 284 1.82 4.02 -5.26
C ALA A 284 2.98 4.88 -4.75
N LEU A 285 3.43 4.68 -3.52
CA LEU A 285 4.63 5.31 -2.98
C LEU A 285 5.43 4.30 -2.17
N SER A 286 6.75 4.49 -2.10
CA SER A 286 7.65 3.64 -1.33
C SER A 286 8.47 4.43 -0.35
N VAL A 287 8.62 3.89 0.86
CA VAL A 287 9.58 4.37 1.86
C VAL A 287 10.58 3.27 2.20
N ASP A 288 11.81 3.65 2.52
CA ASP A 288 12.79 2.70 3.03
C ASP A 288 12.47 2.26 4.47
N ARG A 289 13.29 1.37 5.02
CA ARG A 289 13.16 0.85 6.41
C ARG A 289 13.18 1.95 7.49
N SER A 290 13.73 3.12 7.19
CA SER A 290 13.79 4.28 8.09
C SER A 290 12.59 5.23 7.93
N GLY A 291 11.71 4.97 6.97
CA GLY A 291 10.59 5.83 6.60
C GLY A 291 10.97 6.95 5.63
N THR A 292 12.15 6.89 4.99
CA THR A 292 12.52 7.91 3.99
C THR A 292 11.86 7.58 2.65
N LEU A 293 11.09 8.52 2.11
CA LEU A 293 10.47 8.40 0.78
C LEU A 293 11.53 8.13 -0.29
N GLN A 294 11.33 7.06 -1.06
CA GLN A 294 12.19 6.67 -2.17
C GLN A 294 11.61 7.14 -3.50
N TRP A 295 10.32 6.88 -3.72
CA TRP A 295 9.61 7.25 -4.94
C TRP A 295 8.10 7.39 -4.67
N THR A 296 7.46 8.15 -5.55
CA THR A 296 6.00 8.23 -5.69
C THR A 296 5.65 8.07 -7.15
N THR A 297 4.77 7.14 -7.46
CA THR A 297 4.30 6.79 -8.80
C THR A 297 2.85 7.18 -8.93
N ILE A 298 2.55 8.07 -9.87
CA ILE A 298 1.19 8.41 -10.28
C ILE A 298 0.81 7.49 -11.43
N LEU A 299 -0.13 6.58 -11.20
CA LEU A 299 -0.42 5.51 -12.15
C LEU A 299 -1.28 6.02 -13.30
N ASP A 300 -0.65 6.07 -14.48
CA ASP A 300 -1.18 6.50 -15.78
C ASP A 300 -2.21 7.63 -15.70
N SER A 301 -1.72 8.86 -15.77
CA SER A 301 -2.51 10.10 -15.78
C SER A 301 -3.58 10.20 -16.87
N ALA A 302 -3.58 9.31 -17.88
CA ALA A 302 -4.66 9.25 -18.86
C ALA A 302 -5.94 8.61 -18.30
N PHE A 303 -5.86 7.91 -17.17
CA PHE A 303 -7.01 7.28 -16.53
C PHE A 303 -7.68 8.23 -15.53
N ASP A 304 -8.75 8.88 -15.98
CA ASP A 304 -9.68 9.57 -15.08
C ASP A 304 -10.30 8.54 -14.11
N ARG A 305 -10.50 8.96 -12.86
CA ARG A 305 -11.08 8.16 -11.77
C ARG A 305 -10.45 6.78 -11.66
N SER A 306 -9.15 6.81 -11.41
CA SER A 306 -8.35 5.63 -11.15
C SER A 306 -8.04 5.47 -9.65
N MET A 307 -7.91 4.22 -9.21
CA MET A 307 -7.52 3.86 -7.85
C MET A 307 -6.79 2.51 -7.85
N VAL A 308 -5.86 2.33 -6.92
CA VAL A 308 -5.17 1.07 -6.68
C VAL A 308 -5.78 0.41 -5.45
N ASN A 309 -6.44 -0.72 -5.64
CA ASN A 309 -7.09 -1.42 -4.54
C ASN A 309 -6.15 -2.39 -3.84
N ASP A 310 -5.18 -2.98 -4.57
CA ASP A 310 -4.20 -3.89 -4.00
C ASP A 310 -2.85 -3.81 -4.72
N ILE A 311 -1.75 -4.00 -3.97
CA ILE A 311 -0.38 -4.01 -4.45
C ILE A 311 0.44 -5.05 -3.69
N GLN A 312 1.22 -5.87 -4.41
CA GLN A 312 2.04 -6.92 -3.80
C GLN A 312 3.43 -7.03 -4.45
N PRO A 313 4.45 -7.44 -3.68
CA PRO A 313 5.81 -7.58 -4.20
C PRO A 313 5.88 -8.68 -5.27
N ALA A 314 6.63 -8.39 -6.32
CA ALA A 314 6.83 -9.26 -7.46
C ALA A 314 8.20 -9.96 -7.38
N SER A 315 8.32 -11.12 -8.03
CA SER A 315 9.54 -11.94 -8.01
C SER A 315 10.78 -11.27 -8.63
N ASP A 316 10.58 -10.19 -9.41
CA ASP A 316 11.65 -9.40 -10.02
C ASP A 316 12.16 -8.26 -9.10
N GLY A 317 11.64 -8.17 -7.87
CA GLY A 317 11.98 -7.12 -6.91
C GLY A 317 11.12 -5.86 -7.03
N GLY A 318 10.26 -5.78 -8.05
CA GLY A 318 9.25 -4.73 -8.19
C GLY A 318 7.95 -5.11 -7.51
N PHE A 319 6.84 -4.58 -8.03
CA PHE A 319 5.48 -4.79 -7.51
C PHE A 319 4.49 -5.01 -8.64
N ILE A 320 3.40 -5.72 -8.35
CA ILE A 320 2.23 -5.77 -9.22
C ILE A 320 1.06 -5.19 -8.44
N ALA A 321 0.29 -4.31 -9.10
CA ALA A 321 -0.87 -3.65 -8.54
C ALA A 321 -2.12 -3.92 -9.39
N THR A 322 -3.30 -3.87 -8.77
CA THR A 322 -4.58 -3.89 -9.49
C THR A 322 -5.59 -2.91 -8.87
N GLY A 323 -6.57 -2.51 -9.66
CA GLY A 323 -7.59 -1.57 -9.21
C GLY A 323 -8.56 -1.20 -10.33
N LYS A 324 -9.17 -0.03 -10.21
CA LYS A 324 -10.20 0.48 -11.12
C LYS A 324 -9.68 1.69 -11.90
N VAL A 325 -10.07 1.82 -13.16
CA VAL A 325 -9.70 2.95 -14.04
C VAL A 325 -10.86 3.38 -14.94
N ASN A 326 -10.87 4.65 -15.36
CA ASN A 326 -11.84 5.23 -16.30
C ASN A 326 -13.29 5.09 -15.83
N GLU A 327 -13.54 5.32 -14.54
CA GLU A 327 -14.89 5.33 -14.02
C GLU A 327 -15.69 6.54 -14.53
N ASP A 328 -16.89 6.31 -15.05
CA ASP A 328 -17.78 7.38 -15.49
C ASP A 328 -18.47 8.10 -14.33
N TRP A 329 -19.16 9.21 -14.62
CA TRP A 329 -19.73 10.08 -13.55
C TRP A 329 -20.82 9.40 -12.74
N HIS A 330 -21.46 8.38 -13.29
CA HIS A 330 -22.52 7.67 -12.62
C HIS A 330 -22.03 6.40 -11.91
N GLY A 331 -20.74 6.07 -11.98
CA GLY A 331 -20.19 4.82 -11.44
C GLY A 331 -20.77 3.57 -12.11
N THR A 332 -21.20 3.71 -13.36
CA THR A 332 -21.87 2.66 -14.15
C THR A 332 -20.94 1.99 -15.16
N VAL A 333 -19.84 2.67 -15.51
CA VAL A 333 -18.83 2.16 -16.43
C VAL A 333 -17.46 2.30 -15.80
N SER A 334 -16.66 1.24 -15.83
CA SER A 334 -15.28 1.23 -15.34
C SER A 334 -14.50 0.07 -15.96
N ARG A 335 -13.17 0.11 -15.87
CA ARG A 335 -12.28 -0.96 -16.33
C ARG A 335 -11.37 -1.37 -15.19
N GLN A 336 -10.89 -2.62 -15.22
CA GLN A 336 -9.87 -3.06 -14.29
C GLN A 336 -8.48 -2.67 -14.82
N GLY A 337 -7.70 -1.97 -14.00
CA GLY A 337 -6.29 -1.69 -14.24
C GLY A 337 -5.41 -2.74 -13.57
N VAL A 338 -4.30 -3.09 -14.22
CA VAL A 338 -3.22 -3.91 -13.67
C VAL A 338 -1.90 -3.27 -14.09
N TRP A 339 -1.01 -3.07 -13.13
CA TRP A 339 0.27 -2.39 -13.35
C TRP A 339 1.42 -3.25 -12.85
N GLY A 340 2.49 -3.33 -13.63
CA GLY A 340 3.80 -3.76 -13.15
C GLY A 340 4.64 -2.54 -12.84
N ILE A 341 5.17 -2.45 -11.63
CA ILE A 341 5.95 -1.33 -11.12
C ILE A 341 7.36 -1.84 -10.84
N ALA A 342 8.36 -1.22 -11.45
CA ALA A 342 9.77 -1.54 -11.25
C ALA A 342 10.22 -1.19 -9.81
N PRO A 343 11.36 -1.74 -9.35
CA PRO A 343 11.89 -1.44 -8.01
C PRO A 343 12.13 0.06 -7.74
N ASP A 344 12.40 0.84 -8.78
CA ASP A 344 12.60 2.30 -8.71
C ASP A 344 11.30 3.12 -8.77
N GLY A 345 10.15 2.46 -8.89
CA GLY A 345 8.83 3.09 -8.97
C GLY A 345 8.33 3.32 -10.40
N ASP A 346 9.15 3.12 -11.43
CA ASP A 346 8.69 3.32 -12.81
C ASP A 346 7.66 2.26 -13.20
N THR A 347 6.65 2.65 -13.99
CA THR A 347 5.65 1.70 -14.49
C THR A 347 6.23 0.91 -15.66
N SER A 348 6.63 -0.34 -15.41
CA SER A 348 7.21 -1.26 -16.41
C SER A 348 6.22 -1.67 -17.49
N TRP A 349 4.95 -1.84 -17.12
CA TRP A 349 3.86 -2.19 -18.04
C TRP A 349 2.50 -1.87 -17.41
N THR A 350 1.49 -1.68 -18.27
CA THR A 350 0.09 -1.48 -17.86
C THR A 350 -0.83 -2.36 -18.70
N LYS A 351 -1.82 -2.98 -18.06
CA LYS A 351 -2.86 -3.79 -18.69
C LYS A 351 -4.24 -3.29 -18.26
N VAL A 352 -5.11 -3.03 -19.24
CA VAL A 352 -6.51 -2.70 -18.99
C VAL A 352 -7.39 -3.87 -19.38
N ILE A 353 -8.23 -4.33 -18.45
CA ILE A 353 -9.18 -5.40 -18.64
C ILE A 353 -10.59 -4.77 -18.69
N ASN A 354 -11.24 -4.91 -19.85
CA ASN A 354 -12.55 -4.34 -20.13
C ASN A 354 -13.47 -5.45 -20.67
N ARG A 355 -14.20 -6.11 -19.77
CA ARG A 355 -14.99 -7.31 -20.09
C ARG A 355 -16.49 -7.08 -19.96
N ALA A 356 -16.87 -6.12 -19.14
CA ALA A 356 -18.25 -5.76 -18.83
C ALA A 356 -18.41 -4.22 -18.79
N SER A 357 -19.61 -3.72 -18.48
CA SER A 357 -19.81 -2.28 -18.28
C SER A 357 -19.02 -1.79 -17.09
N TYR A 358 -19.17 -2.45 -15.93
CA TYR A 358 -18.44 -2.14 -14.72
C TYR A 358 -17.39 -3.23 -14.45
N ASN A 359 -16.12 -2.85 -14.29
CA ASN A 359 -15.05 -3.77 -13.91
C ASN A 359 -14.15 -3.10 -12.86
N ALA A 360 -13.76 -3.84 -11.82
CA ALA A 360 -12.78 -3.40 -10.84
C ALA A 360 -11.79 -4.52 -10.54
N GLY A 361 -10.53 -4.17 -10.27
CA GLY A 361 -9.57 -5.08 -9.66
C GLY A 361 -9.67 -5.00 -8.15
N GLU A 362 -9.75 -6.14 -7.48
CA GLU A 362 -9.94 -6.21 -6.02
C GLU A 362 -8.68 -6.73 -5.32
N PHE A 363 -7.97 -7.66 -5.96
CA PHE A 363 -6.89 -8.39 -5.30
C PHE A 363 -5.84 -8.86 -6.32
N VAL A 364 -4.57 -8.79 -5.95
CA VAL A 364 -3.44 -9.27 -6.75
C VAL A 364 -2.54 -10.20 -5.96
N GLN A 365 -2.24 -11.37 -6.54
CA GLN A 365 -1.33 -12.35 -5.97
C GLN A 365 -0.26 -12.74 -6.99
N PRO A 366 0.92 -12.12 -6.94
CA PRO A 366 2.09 -12.60 -7.66
C PRO A 366 2.46 -14.01 -7.18
N LEU A 367 2.82 -14.89 -8.13
CA LEU A 367 3.24 -16.26 -7.87
C LEU A 367 4.74 -16.42 -8.12
N GLN A 368 5.37 -17.39 -7.44
CA GLN A 368 6.81 -17.65 -7.56
C GLN A 368 7.28 -18.01 -8.97
N ASN A 369 6.39 -18.49 -9.83
CA ASN A 369 6.69 -18.83 -11.22
C ASN A 369 6.56 -17.63 -12.19
N GLY A 370 6.40 -16.42 -11.66
CA GLY A 370 6.23 -15.18 -12.43
C GLY A 370 4.81 -14.95 -12.96
N GLN A 371 3.88 -15.88 -12.75
CA GLN A 371 2.46 -15.67 -13.07
C GLN A 371 1.78 -14.81 -11.99
N THR A 372 0.58 -14.34 -12.29
CA THR A 372 -0.22 -13.55 -11.33
C THR A 372 -1.64 -14.05 -11.32
N LEU A 373 -2.21 -14.22 -10.12
CA LEU A 373 -3.65 -14.36 -9.95
C LEU A 373 -4.24 -12.99 -9.60
N LEU A 374 -5.37 -12.66 -10.21
CA LEU A 374 -6.14 -11.47 -9.89
C LEU A 374 -7.55 -11.88 -9.53
N ILE A 375 -8.11 -11.23 -8.53
CA ILE A 375 -9.55 -11.19 -8.31
C ILE A 375 -10.05 -9.84 -8.78
N GLY A 376 -11.04 -9.86 -9.64
CA GLY A 376 -11.73 -8.66 -10.10
C GLY A 376 -13.23 -8.89 -10.17
N THR A 377 -13.98 -7.82 -10.41
CA THR A 377 -15.43 -7.88 -10.62
C THR A 377 -15.77 -7.53 -12.07
N ALA A 378 -16.86 -8.09 -12.59
CA ALA A 378 -17.46 -7.73 -13.87
C ALA A 378 -18.98 -7.68 -13.70
N ASP A 379 -19.57 -6.48 -13.82
CA ASP A 379 -20.97 -6.16 -13.46
C ASP A 379 -21.40 -6.74 -12.10
N GLY A 380 -20.50 -6.62 -11.11
CA GLY A 380 -20.71 -7.08 -9.72
C GLY A 380 -20.39 -8.55 -9.45
N ALA A 381 -20.17 -9.38 -10.47
CA ALA A 381 -19.79 -10.78 -10.28
C ALA A 381 -18.27 -10.94 -10.20
N TYR A 382 -17.77 -11.63 -9.16
CA TYR A 382 -16.34 -11.91 -9.01
C TYR A 382 -15.81 -12.82 -10.12
N LYS A 383 -14.54 -12.58 -10.46
CA LYS A 383 -13.79 -13.25 -11.52
C LYS A 383 -12.39 -13.56 -11.02
N LEU A 384 -11.94 -14.78 -11.31
CA LEU A 384 -10.54 -15.13 -11.19
C LEU A 384 -9.87 -14.99 -12.56
N ILE A 385 -8.77 -14.25 -12.57
CA ILE A 385 -7.98 -14.00 -13.77
C ILE A 385 -6.57 -14.49 -13.52
N LYS A 386 -6.01 -15.22 -14.48
CA LYS A 386 -4.62 -15.64 -14.44
C LYS A 386 -3.85 -14.93 -15.52
N LEU A 387 -2.78 -14.24 -15.14
CA LEU A 387 -1.83 -13.64 -16.05
C LEU A 387 -0.56 -14.51 -16.15
N GLY A 388 0.04 -14.52 -17.33
CA GLY A 388 1.38 -15.08 -17.54
C GLY A 388 2.47 -14.23 -16.89
N ALA A 389 3.72 -14.57 -17.16
CA ALA A 389 4.84 -13.70 -16.83
C ALA A 389 4.93 -12.53 -17.82
N ALA A 390 5.39 -11.38 -17.35
CA ALA A 390 5.75 -10.28 -18.23
C ALA A 390 6.97 -10.67 -19.08
N ALA A 391 7.02 -10.22 -20.33
CA ALA A 391 8.09 -10.52 -21.26
C ALA A 391 8.70 -9.23 -21.83
N LEU A 392 10.00 -9.24 -22.13
CA LEU A 392 10.69 -8.12 -22.77
C LEU A 392 10.05 -7.77 -24.13
N GLN A 393 9.97 -6.48 -24.45
CA GLN A 393 9.71 -6.06 -25.82
C GLN A 393 10.90 -6.47 -26.71
N ASN A 394 10.62 -7.25 -27.75
CA ASN A 394 11.60 -7.71 -28.73
C ASN A 394 12.07 -6.60 -29.67
#